data_AF-A0A2E6DUJ2-F1
#
_entry.id   AF-A0A2E6DUJ2-F1
#
_cell.length_a   1.000
_cell.length_b   1.000
_cell.length_c   1.000
_cell.angle_alpha   90.00
_cell.angle_beta   90.00
_cell.angle_gamma   90.00
#
_symmetry.space_group_name_H-M   'P 1'
#
loop_
_entity.id
_entity.type
_entity.pdbx_description
1 polymer ?
#
loop_
_entity_poly.entity_id
_entity_poly.type
_entity_poly.pdbx_seq_one_letter_code
_entity_poly.pdbx_strand_id
1 'polypeptide(L)'
;MRVRKVAILGASGLVAQRFQQRLANHPWFDIGAIYGSSRTAGKKLAELPWHLSEPRPNLPEIKIRSLDSVISGVDDFEIVFSALPSEVAREVEKPLAEAGIFVFSNASTHRMDDDVPLVIADLNPHHLLTLTNRTSDGFVACSTNCTIVPA
;
A
#
# COMPACT_ATOMS: atom_id res chain seq x y z
N MET A 1 -20.97 -2.37 6.73
CA MET A 1 -19.71 -2.91 6.17
C MET A 1 -18.66 -2.90 7.27
N ARG A 2 -17.79 -3.91 7.35
CA ARG A 2 -16.68 -3.98 8.33
C ARG A 2 -15.55 -3.06 7.89
N VAL A 3 -14.97 -2.28 8.81
CA VAL A 3 -13.75 -1.50 8.57
C VAL A 3 -12.56 -2.47 8.56
N ARG A 4 -11.70 -2.37 7.53
CA ARG A 4 -10.50 -3.20 7.37
C ARG A 4 -9.27 -2.40 7.80
N LYS A 5 -8.38 -3.03 8.56
CA LYS A 5 -7.09 -2.43 8.91
C LYS A 5 -6.15 -2.51 7.72
N VAL A 6 -5.52 -1.39 7.40
CA VAL A 6 -4.60 -1.26 6.27
C VAL A 6 -3.23 -0.78 6.71
N ALA A 7 -2.20 -1.16 5.98
CA ALA A 7 -0.86 -0.61 6.12
C ALA A 7 -0.42 0.13 4.86
N ILE A 8 0.42 1.15 5.04
CA ILE A 8 1.05 1.89 3.94
C ILE A 8 2.54 1.58 3.96
N LEU A 9 3.09 1.08 2.85
CA LEU A 9 4.54 0.92 2.68
C LEU A 9 5.11 2.16 2.00
N GLY A 10 6.00 2.84 2.72
CA GLY A 10 6.46 4.18 2.38
C GLY A 10 5.78 5.20 3.29
N ALA A 11 6.58 6.04 3.95
CA ALA A 11 6.08 7.02 4.92
C ALA A 11 6.11 8.46 4.37
N SER A 12 7.17 8.82 3.62
CA SER A 12 7.46 10.21 3.23
C SER A 12 7.18 10.53 1.76
N GLY A 13 7.12 9.54 0.87
CA GLY A 13 6.96 9.77 -0.57
C GLY A 13 5.61 10.41 -0.92
N LEU A 14 5.53 11.11 -2.06
CA LEU A 14 4.30 11.79 -2.50
C LEU A 14 3.10 10.84 -2.61
N VAL A 15 3.32 9.63 -3.13
CA VAL A 15 2.27 8.59 -3.25
C VAL A 15 1.80 8.14 -1.86
N ALA A 16 2.72 7.91 -0.92
CA ALA A 16 2.40 7.57 0.46
C ALA A 16 1.62 8.69 1.17
N GLN A 17 2.02 9.95 0.98
CA GLN A 17 1.29 11.11 1.51
C GLN A 17 -0.13 11.20 0.92
N ARG A 18 -0.29 10.86 -0.37
CA ARG A 18 -1.62 10.83 -1.00
C ARG A 18 -2.48 9.70 -0.43
N PHE A 19 -1.91 8.52 -0.17
CA PHE A 19 -2.62 7.45 0.56
C PHE A 19 -3.04 7.91 1.95
N GLN A 20 -2.14 8.53 2.72
CA GLN A 20 -2.48 9.10 4.03
C GLN A 20 -3.67 10.06 3.96
N GLN A 21 -3.70 10.95 2.96
CA GLN A 21 -4.82 11.88 2.75
C GLN A 21 -6.13 11.17 2.41
N ARG A 22 -6.10 10.20 1.49
CA ARG A 22 -7.31 9.50 1.02
C ARG A 22 -7.86 8.53 2.06
N LEU A 23 -7.01 7.99 2.92
CA LEU A 23 -7.38 6.99 3.92
C LEU A 23 -7.77 7.60 5.28
N ALA A 24 -7.38 8.84 5.59
CA ALA A 24 -7.56 9.45 6.91
C ALA A 24 -9.00 9.40 7.46
N ASN A 25 -10.01 9.50 6.61
CA ASN A 25 -11.42 9.45 6.99
C ASN A 25 -12.22 8.49 6.10
N HIS A 26 -11.61 7.37 5.70
CA HIS A 26 -12.23 6.46 4.74
C HIS A 26 -13.27 5.54 5.42
N PRO A 27 -14.48 5.37 4.86
CA PRO A 27 -15.54 4.58 5.51
C PRO A 27 -15.25 3.08 5.61
N TRP A 28 -14.27 2.58 4.84
CA TRP A 28 -13.94 1.15 4.77
C TRP A 28 -12.57 0.80 5.31
N PHE A 29 -11.68 1.79 5.50
CA PHE A 29 -10.27 1.54 5.80
C PHE A 29 -9.83 2.35 7.01
N ASP A 30 -9.07 1.70 7.89
CA ASP A 30 -8.41 2.31 9.03
C ASP A 30 -6.90 2.07 8.94
N ILE A 31 -6.10 3.13 9.13
CA ILE A 31 -4.64 3.06 8.99
C ILE A 31 -4.06 2.42 10.26
N GLY A 32 -3.78 1.12 10.21
CA GLY A 32 -3.21 0.37 11.33
C GLY A 32 -1.70 0.51 11.46
N ALA A 33 -0.98 0.65 10.34
CA ALA A 33 0.47 0.78 10.35
C ALA A 33 1.01 1.58 9.17
N ILE A 34 2.13 2.26 9.39
CA ILE A 34 2.91 2.90 8.31
C ILE A 34 4.35 2.43 8.45
N TYR A 35 4.89 1.92 7.34
CA TYR A 35 6.23 1.40 7.24
C TYR A 35 7.12 2.36 6.46
N GLY A 36 8.35 2.54 6.93
CA GLY A 36 9.33 3.43 6.34
C GLY A 36 10.70 2.77 6.23
N SER A 37 11.60 3.45 5.53
CA SER A 37 13.01 3.02 5.49
C SER A 37 13.69 3.24 6.84
N SER A 38 14.91 2.74 7.00
CA SER A 38 15.75 2.96 8.17
C SER A 38 15.92 4.45 8.55
N ARG A 39 15.77 5.38 7.59
CA ARG A 39 15.87 6.83 7.82
C ARG A 39 14.64 7.45 8.51
N THR A 40 13.48 6.81 8.35
CA THR A 40 12.20 7.31 8.86
C THR A 40 11.62 6.43 9.97
N ALA A 41 12.03 5.16 10.05
CA ALA A 41 11.68 4.26 11.12
C ALA A 41 11.98 4.87 12.50
N GLY A 42 11.04 4.72 13.43
CA GLY A 42 11.15 5.23 14.79
C GLY A 42 10.69 6.68 14.98
N LYS A 43 10.61 7.50 13.92
CA LYS A 43 10.09 8.87 13.97
C LYS A 43 8.56 8.88 14.04
N LYS A 44 8.00 9.99 14.52
CA LYS A 44 6.55 10.21 14.42
C LYS A 44 6.21 10.64 13.00
N LEU A 45 5.08 10.17 12.47
CA LEU A 45 4.63 10.53 11.11
C LEU A 45 4.53 12.05 10.93
N ALA A 46 4.07 12.75 11.97
CA ALA A 46 3.92 14.20 11.97
C ALA A 46 5.25 14.96 11.82
N GLU A 47 6.38 14.35 12.15
CA GLU A 47 7.73 14.96 12.03
C GLU A 47 8.26 14.91 10.60
N LEU A 48 7.70 14.06 9.73
CA LEU A 48 8.13 14.01 8.34
C LEU A 48 7.72 15.28 7.60
N PRO A 49 8.51 15.74 6.61
CA PRO A 49 8.09 16.80 5.72
C PRO A 49 6.81 16.42 4.96
N TRP A 50 5.92 17.39 4.77
CA TRP A 50 4.74 17.26 3.93
C TRP A 50 4.94 18.04 2.64
N HIS A 51 4.71 17.40 1.50
CA HIS A 51 5.06 17.92 0.18
C HIS A 51 3.85 18.07 -0.76
N LEU A 52 2.68 17.54 -0.38
CA LEU A 52 1.44 17.84 -1.10
C LEU A 52 1.02 19.30 -0.87
N SER A 53 0.35 19.88 -1.86
CA SER A 53 -0.14 21.26 -1.79
C SER A 53 -1.29 21.40 -0.80
N GLU A 54 -2.10 20.35 -0.63
CA GLU A 54 -3.16 20.29 0.35
C GLU A 54 -2.61 20.09 1.77
N PRO A 55 -3.29 20.57 2.83
CA PRO A 55 -2.81 20.37 4.20
C PRO A 55 -2.77 18.88 4.58
N ARG A 56 -1.84 18.53 5.47
CA ARG A 56 -1.78 17.19 6.07
C ARG A 56 -3.11 16.89 6.78
N PRO A 57 -3.73 15.72 6.51
CA PRO A 57 -4.95 15.32 7.22
C PRO A 57 -4.70 15.15 8.72
N ASN A 58 -5.74 15.28 9.53
CA ASN A 58 -5.67 14.89 10.93
C ASN A 58 -5.57 13.37 11.02
N LEU A 59 -4.42 12.87 11.47
CA LEU A 59 -4.15 11.45 11.66
C LEU A 59 -3.79 11.21 13.13
N PRO A 60 -4.08 10.02 13.67
CA PRO A 60 -3.63 9.65 15.00
C PRO A 60 -2.09 9.69 15.07
N GLU A 61 -1.56 9.73 16.29
CA GLU A 61 -0.12 9.70 16.51
C GLU A 61 0.45 8.33 16.10
N ILE A 62 0.97 8.26 14.87
CA ILE A 62 1.53 7.05 14.30
C ILE A 62 3.06 7.12 14.38
N LYS A 63 3.67 6.11 15.01
CA LYS A 63 5.12 5.88 14.95
C LYS A 63 5.44 5.01 13.73
N ILE A 64 6.38 5.46 12.91
CA ILE A 64 6.76 4.75 11.69
C ILE A 64 7.54 3.48 12.06
N ARG A 65 7.11 2.35 11.51
CA ARG A 65 7.75 1.04 11.70
C ARG A 65 8.82 0.81 10.61
N SER A 66 9.81 -0.02 10.90
CA SER A 66 10.83 -0.36 9.90
C SER A 66 10.22 -1.29 8.86
N LEU A 67 10.49 -1.03 7.58
CA LEU A 67 10.07 -1.92 6.49
C LEU A 67 10.58 -3.35 6.69
N ASP A 68 11.77 -3.51 7.28
CA ASP A 68 12.35 -4.83 7.58
C ASP A 68 11.49 -5.66 8.55
N SER A 69 10.65 -5.00 9.36
CA SER A 69 9.75 -5.67 10.31
C SER A 69 8.32 -5.80 9.78
N VAL A 70 8.09 -5.61 8.48
CA VAL A 70 6.73 -5.66 7.90
C VAL A 70 6.13 -7.06 7.99
N ILE A 71 6.92 -8.10 7.71
CA ILE A 71 6.49 -9.50 7.76
C ILE A 71 6.11 -9.92 9.18
N SER A 72 6.82 -9.44 10.19
CA SER A 72 6.47 -9.71 11.60
C SER A 72 5.20 -8.98 12.06
N GLY A 73 4.73 -7.99 11.31
CA GLY A 73 3.56 -7.18 11.66
C GLY A 73 2.29 -7.52 10.88
N VAL A 74 2.29 -8.62 10.10
CA VAL A 74 1.16 -9.01 9.23
C VAL A 74 -0.16 -9.20 9.98
N ASP A 75 -0.12 -9.52 11.28
CA ASP A 75 -1.33 -9.67 12.11
C ASP A 75 -2.06 -8.35 12.38
N ASP A 76 -1.41 -7.20 12.14
CA ASP A 76 -1.98 -5.88 12.42
C ASP A 76 -2.86 -5.33 11.28
N PHE A 77 -2.82 -5.92 10.08
CA PHE A 77 -3.51 -5.43 8.89
C PHE A 77 -3.86 -6.55 7.92
N GLU A 78 -4.88 -6.33 7.10
CA GLU A 78 -5.31 -7.31 6.10
C GLU A 78 -4.94 -6.87 4.68
N ILE A 79 -4.72 -5.56 4.50
CA ILE A 79 -4.49 -4.91 3.20
C ILE A 79 -3.26 -4.02 3.31
N VAL A 80 -2.44 -4.02 2.26
CA VAL A 80 -1.27 -3.18 2.14
C VAL A 80 -1.37 -2.33 0.88
N PHE A 81 -1.17 -1.02 1.03
CA PHE A 81 -0.93 -0.10 -0.09
C PHE A 81 0.58 0.16 -0.20
N SER A 82 1.19 -0.37 -1.27
CA SER A 82 2.63 -0.21 -1.50
C SER A 82 2.92 1.02 -2.35
N ALA A 83 3.62 1.98 -1.76
CA ALA A 83 4.16 3.17 -2.40
C ALA A 83 5.71 3.13 -2.42
N LEU A 84 6.26 1.93 -2.58
CA LEU A 84 7.70 1.70 -2.59
C LEU A 84 8.31 1.92 -3.98
N PRO A 85 9.61 2.26 -4.05
CA PRO A 85 10.39 2.10 -5.27
C PRO A 85 10.41 0.65 -5.77
N SER A 86 10.54 0.45 -7.07
CA SER A 86 10.38 -0.86 -7.70
C SER A 86 11.38 -1.91 -7.21
N GLU A 87 12.62 -1.50 -6.92
CA GLU A 87 13.67 -2.36 -6.39
C GLU A 87 13.32 -2.91 -5.01
N VAL A 88 12.77 -2.08 -4.12
CA VAL A 88 12.37 -2.49 -2.77
C VAL A 88 11.08 -3.31 -2.81
N ALA A 89 10.13 -2.90 -3.66
CA ALA A 89 8.86 -3.62 -3.85
C ALA A 89 9.07 -5.10 -4.22
N ARG A 90 10.08 -5.40 -5.05
CA ARG A 90 10.40 -6.77 -5.50
C ARG A 90 10.69 -7.72 -4.34
N GLU A 91 11.32 -7.22 -3.28
CA GLU A 91 11.73 -8.03 -2.14
C GLU A 91 10.62 -8.16 -1.09
N VAL A 92 9.63 -7.27 -1.10
CA VAL A 92 8.66 -7.13 0.00
C VAL A 92 7.24 -7.56 -0.39
N GLU A 93 6.79 -7.28 -1.61
CA GLU A 93 5.38 -7.43 -1.99
C GLU A 93 4.95 -8.89 -2.12
N LYS A 94 5.75 -9.74 -2.78
CA LYS A 94 5.44 -11.17 -2.93
C LYS A 94 5.46 -11.91 -1.58
N PRO A 95 6.46 -11.75 -0.70
CA PRO A 95 6.43 -12.37 0.63
C PRO A 95 5.22 -11.95 1.49
N LEU A 96 4.74 -10.71 1.37
CA LEU A 96 3.50 -10.29 2.03
C LEU A 96 2.27 -11.03 1.49
N ALA A 97 2.17 -11.17 0.18
CA ALA A 97 1.09 -11.93 -0.44
C ALA A 97 1.11 -13.42 -0.03
N GLU A 98 2.29 -14.03 0.06
CA GLU A 98 2.48 -15.40 0.56
C GLU A 98 2.07 -15.55 2.03
N ALA A 99 2.22 -14.48 2.83
CA ALA A 99 1.74 -14.42 4.21
C ALA A 99 0.23 -14.16 4.34
N GLY A 100 -0.53 -14.18 3.24
CA GLY A 100 -1.99 -14.01 3.26
C GLY A 100 -2.47 -12.56 3.17
N ILE A 101 -1.59 -11.60 2.87
CA ILE A 101 -1.95 -10.18 2.80
C ILE A 101 -2.38 -9.77 1.39
N PHE A 102 -3.37 -8.88 1.31
CA PHE A 102 -3.79 -8.27 0.04
C PHE A 102 -2.93 -7.05 -0.28
N VAL A 103 -2.02 -7.18 -1.23
CA VAL A 103 -1.06 -6.13 -1.61
C VAL A 103 -1.54 -5.40 -2.86
N PHE A 104 -1.82 -4.10 -2.71
CA PHE A 104 -2.10 -3.19 -3.81
C PHE A 104 -0.86 -2.33 -4.07
N SER A 105 -0.18 -2.60 -5.17
CA SER A 105 1.10 -1.98 -5.51
C SER A 105 0.95 -0.83 -6.51
N ASN A 106 1.58 0.29 -6.20
CA ASN A 106 1.79 1.39 -7.15
C ASN A 106 3.16 1.30 -7.86
N ALA A 107 4.01 0.34 -7.50
CA ALA A 107 5.29 0.10 -8.15
C ALA A 107 5.12 -0.51 -9.54
N SER A 108 6.15 -0.40 -10.39
CA SER A 108 6.14 -1.03 -11.72
C SER A 108 6.53 -2.52 -11.70
N THR A 109 7.00 -3.02 -10.56
CA THR A 109 7.73 -4.28 -10.42
C THR A 109 7.00 -5.49 -10.98
N HIS A 110 5.71 -5.62 -10.66
CA HIS A 110 4.91 -6.81 -10.97
C HIS A 110 3.86 -6.55 -12.05
N ARG A 111 3.87 -5.39 -12.71
CA ARG A 111 2.84 -5.02 -13.71
C ARG A 111 2.77 -5.95 -14.92
N MET A 112 3.85 -6.66 -15.20
CA MET A 112 3.99 -7.56 -16.35
C MET A 112 4.02 -9.04 -15.92
N ASP A 113 3.84 -9.33 -14.63
CA ASP A 113 3.77 -10.72 -14.15
C ASP A 113 2.40 -11.30 -14.56
N ASP A 114 2.38 -12.45 -15.22
CA ASP A 114 1.16 -13.05 -15.79
C ASP A 114 0.07 -13.34 -14.75
N ASP A 115 0.47 -13.56 -13.49
CA ASP A 115 -0.41 -13.87 -12.38
C ASP A 115 -0.78 -12.65 -11.52
N VAL A 116 -0.34 -11.45 -11.90
CA VAL A 116 -0.62 -10.20 -11.19
C VAL A 116 -1.50 -9.30 -12.06
N PRO A 117 -2.76 -9.06 -11.66
CA PRO A 117 -3.65 -8.23 -12.45
C PRO A 117 -3.20 -6.77 -12.39
N LEU A 118 -3.08 -6.16 -13.57
CA LEU A 118 -2.94 -4.72 -13.75
C LEU A 118 -4.34 -4.08 -13.84
N VAL A 119 -4.70 -3.26 -12.86
CA VAL A 119 -6.08 -2.78 -12.68
C VAL A 119 -6.17 -1.26 -12.71
N ILE A 120 -7.08 -0.76 -13.54
CA ILE A 120 -7.66 0.58 -13.51
C ILE A 120 -9.11 0.38 -13.05
N ALA A 121 -9.44 0.91 -11.87
CA ALA A 121 -10.71 0.65 -11.20
C ALA A 121 -11.94 0.92 -12.09
N ASP A 122 -11.89 1.98 -12.92
CA ASP A 122 -13.00 2.38 -13.78
C ASP A 122 -13.04 1.65 -15.14
N LEU A 123 -11.95 1.01 -15.56
CA LEU A 123 -11.85 0.39 -16.89
C LEU A 123 -11.98 -1.13 -16.81
N ASN A 124 -11.21 -1.76 -15.92
CA ASN A 124 -11.07 -3.22 -15.87
C ASN A 124 -11.10 -3.79 -14.44
N PRO A 125 -12.08 -3.43 -13.59
CA PRO A 125 -12.17 -3.95 -12.22
C PRO A 125 -12.36 -5.48 -12.19
N HIS A 126 -12.96 -6.05 -13.24
CA HIS A 126 -13.18 -7.48 -13.39
C HIS A 126 -11.89 -8.30 -13.50
N HIS A 127 -10.73 -7.66 -13.79
CA HIS A 127 -9.44 -8.36 -13.76
C HIS A 127 -9.10 -8.87 -12.36
N LEU A 128 -9.67 -8.30 -11.29
CA LEU A 128 -9.51 -8.84 -9.94
C LEU A 128 -10.21 -10.19 -9.74
N LEU A 129 -11.16 -10.56 -10.60
CA LEU A 129 -11.83 -11.87 -10.50
C LEU A 129 -10.88 -13.03 -10.81
N THR A 130 -9.74 -12.79 -11.47
CA THR A 130 -8.72 -13.83 -11.66
C THR A 130 -8.10 -14.29 -10.33
N LEU A 131 -8.20 -13.45 -9.29
CA LEU A 131 -7.68 -13.73 -7.97
C LEU A 131 -8.59 -14.63 -7.13
N THR A 132 -9.88 -14.79 -7.50
CA THR A 132 -10.83 -15.58 -6.69
C THR A 132 -10.65 -17.10 -6.84
N ASN A 133 -9.92 -17.55 -7.85
CA ASN A 133 -9.66 -18.97 -8.12
C ASN A 133 -8.30 -19.44 -7.58
N ARG A 134 -7.64 -18.63 -6.73
CA ARG A 134 -6.34 -18.97 -6.17
C ARG A 134 -6.50 -19.80 -4.90
N THR A 135 -5.49 -20.64 -4.64
CA THR A 135 -5.36 -21.40 -3.39
C THR A 135 -4.69 -20.60 -2.28
N SER A 136 -4.07 -19.45 -2.59
CA SER A 136 -3.42 -18.59 -1.59
C SER A 136 -4.40 -17.59 -1.00
N ASP A 137 -4.27 -17.36 0.31
CA ASP A 137 -5.10 -16.41 1.05
C ASP A 137 -4.76 -14.95 0.75
N GLY A 138 -3.60 -14.66 0.16
CA GLY A 138 -3.14 -13.31 -0.22
C GLY A 138 -2.85 -13.19 -1.72
N PHE A 139 -2.62 -11.95 -2.17
CA PHE A 139 -2.30 -11.65 -3.57
C PHE A 139 -1.57 -10.31 -3.73
N VAL A 140 -0.96 -10.12 -4.91
CA VAL A 140 -0.50 -8.80 -5.39
C VAL A 140 -1.40 -8.37 -6.54
N ALA A 141 -1.83 -7.10 -6.53
CA ALA A 141 -2.50 -6.44 -7.64
C ALA A 141 -1.82 -5.09 -7.90
N CYS A 142 -1.56 -4.76 -9.16
CA CYS A 142 -0.87 -3.53 -9.52
C CYS A 142 -1.83 -2.47 -10.06
N SER A 143 -1.59 -1.21 -9.70
CA SER A 143 -2.15 -0.07 -10.39
C SER A 143 -1.28 0.35 -11.58
N THR A 144 -1.88 1.08 -12.53
CA THR A 144 -1.18 1.57 -13.72
C THR A 144 -0.30 2.77 -13.45
N ASN A 145 0.53 3.12 -14.43
CA ASN A 145 1.20 4.42 -14.44
C ASN A 145 0.15 5.55 -14.58
N CYS A 146 0.43 6.70 -13.97
CA CYS A 146 -0.38 7.91 -14.05
C CYS A 146 -0.47 8.50 -15.47
N THR A 147 0.44 8.16 -16.39
CA THR A 147 0.41 8.63 -17.78
C THR A 147 -0.53 7.86 -18.70
N ILE A 148 -1.05 6.71 -18.25
CA ILE A 148 -1.89 5.81 -19.07
C ILE A 148 -3.38 6.08 -18.81
N VAL A 149 -3.70 6.70 -17.67
CA VAL A 149 -5.07 7.09 -17.34
C VAL A 149 -5.33 8.48 -17.94
N PRO A 150 -6.32 8.65 -18.84
CA PRO A 150 -6.70 9.97 -19.33
C PRO A 150 -7.10 10.87 -18.14
N ALA A 151 -6.63 12.12 -18.16
CA ALA A 151 -6.97 13.12 -17.15
C ALA A 151 -8.44 13.53 -17.20
#